data_AF-A0AA91V9P2-F1
#
_entry.id   AF-A0AA91V9P2-F1
#
_cell.length_a   1.000
_cell.length_b   1.000
_cell.length_c   1.000
_cell.angle_alpha   90.00
_cell.angle_beta   90.00
_cell.angle_gamma   90.00
#
_symmetry.space_group_name_H-M   'P 1'
#
loop_
_entity.id
_entity.type
_entity.pdbx_description
1 polymer ?
#
loop_
_entity_poly.entity_id
_entity_poly.type
_entity_poly.pdbx_seq_one_letter_code
_entity_poly.pdbx_strand_id
1 'polypeptide(L)'
;MAAPRKHVKILKTKENECIEMLWKTGVATKEQLTEHYNIKGERLKKLCHSGYLEERMGKVTLGKEGIKKLEKQGMQYQYKTSVRNTGHDIRLTEKYLSLPKDIQKTWKTERQLYIEAQNDPRFALFKERIVESHPQGKFQATPDSAVYSEAHGGHIAIEVTTRNYKETDIQQKQAFANTFLSGYEQL
;
A
#
# COMPACT_ATOMS: atom_id res chain seq x y z
N MET A 1 41.33 3.34 -14.36
CA MET A 1 40.08 2.65 -13.96
C MET A 1 38.90 3.56 -14.29
N ALA A 2 37.89 3.08 -15.02
CA ALA A 2 36.70 3.88 -15.31
C ALA A 2 35.92 4.16 -14.01
N ALA A 3 35.47 5.41 -13.81
CA ALA A 3 34.68 5.77 -12.64
C ALA A 3 33.41 4.89 -12.55
N PRO A 4 33.04 4.40 -11.36
CA PRO A 4 31.85 3.56 -11.20
C PRO A 4 30.62 4.34 -11.67
N ARG A 5 29.83 3.72 -12.56
CA ARG A 5 28.61 4.34 -13.11
C ARG A 5 27.62 4.63 -11.98
N LYS A 6 27.23 5.90 -11.86
CA LYS A 6 26.31 6.36 -10.80
C LYS A 6 24.84 6.00 -11.07
N HIS A 7 24.46 5.78 -12.35
CA HIS A 7 23.07 5.53 -12.75
C HIS A 7 22.79 4.07 -13.14
N VAL A 8 21.55 3.64 -12.92
CA VAL A 8 21.00 2.35 -13.35
C VAL A 8 20.52 2.47 -14.80
N LYS A 9 21.10 1.65 -15.69
CA LYS A 9 20.66 1.55 -17.10
C LYS A 9 19.47 0.62 -17.30
N ILE A 10 19.44 -0.49 -16.55
CA ILE A 10 18.45 -1.55 -16.66
C ILE A 10 17.98 -1.92 -15.26
N LEU A 11 16.66 -1.93 -15.07
CA LEU A 11 16.01 -2.43 -13.87
C LEU A 11 15.88 -3.97 -13.97
N LYS A 12 16.27 -4.65 -12.90
CA LYS A 12 16.09 -6.10 -12.77
C LYS A 12 14.65 -6.43 -12.39
N THR A 13 14.22 -7.68 -12.59
CA THR A 13 12.88 -8.16 -12.21
C THR A 13 12.53 -7.81 -10.76
N LYS A 14 13.42 -8.12 -9.80
CA LYS A 14 13.22 -7.81 -8.39
C LYS A 14 13.14 -6.32 -8.06
N GLU A 15 13.76 -5.46 -8.88
CA GLU A 15 13.67 -4.01 -8.71
C GLU A 15 12.35 -3.48 -9.22
N ASN A 16 11.83 -4.04 -10.33
CA ASN A 16 10.48 -3.75 -10.78
C ASN A 16 9.44 -4.21 -9.75
N GLU A 17 9.56 -5.43 -9.20
CA GLU A 17 8.68 -5.91 -8.14
C GLU A 17 8.73 -5.02 -6.88
N CYS A 18 9.92 -4.54 -6.49
CA CYS A 18 10.07 -3.61 -5.36
C CYS A 18 9.38 -2.27 -5.62
N ILE A 19 9.51 -1.73 -6.84
CA ILE A 19 8.87 -0.47 -7.25
C ILE A 19 7.34 -0.64 -7.23
N GLU A 20 6.82 -1.77 -7.74
CA GLU A 20 5.38 -2.09 -7.68
C GLU A 20 4.87 -2.25 -6.25
N MET A 21 5.64 -2.89 -5.36
CA MET A 21 5.28 -2.99 -3.94
C MET A 21 5.18 -1.60 -3.30
N LEU A 22 6.19 -0.73 -3.50
CA LEU A 22 6.18 0.61 -2.94
C LEU A 22 5.08 1.51 -3.51
N TRP A 23 4.56 1.21 -4.71
CA TRP A 23 3.35 1.86 -5.24
C TRP A 23 2.10 1.50 -4.44
N LYS A 24 2.01 0.24 -4.00
CA LYS A 24 0.86 -0.33 -3.32
C LYS A 24 0.84 -0.05 -1.81
N THR A 25 2.01 0.07 -1.19
CA THR A 25 2.14 0.19 0.28
C THR A 25 2.88 1.45 0.74
N GLY A 26 3.47 2.21 -0.19
CA GLY A 26 4.06 3.54 0.05
C GLY A 26 5.49 3.54 0.59
N VAL A 27 5.84 2.61 1.49
CA VAL A 27 7.14 2.63 2.20
C VAL A 27 7.63 1.24 2.56
N ALA A 28 8.94 1.06 2.62
CA ALA A 28 9.58 -0.13 3.16
C ALA A 28 10.87 0.23 3.93
N THR A 29 11.37 -0.70 4.74
CA THR A 29 12.68 -0.59 5.37
C THR A 29 13.79 -1.11 4.43
N LYS A 30 15.04 -0.74 4.70
CA LYS A 30 16.20 -1.27 3.99
C LYS A 30 16.32 -2.79 4.13
N GLU A 31 15.96 -3.30 5.30
CA GLU A 31 15.98 -4.72 5.64
C GLU A 31 14.99 -5.47 4.75
N GLN A 32 13.75 -4.97 4.63
CA GLN A 32 12.74 -5.53 3.73
C GLN A 32 13.20 -5.54 2.26
N LEU A 33 13.84 -4.47 1.80
CA LEU A 33 14.41 -4.42 0.45
C LEU A 33 15.53 -5.45 0.22
N THR A 34 16.37 -5.64 1.24
CA THR A 34 17.48 -6.59 1.20
C THR A 34 16.98 -8.01 1.17
N GLU A 35 16.03 -8.35 2.04
CA GLU A 35 15.50 -9.70 2.22
C GLU A 35 14.64 -10.15 1.03
N HIS A 36 13.68 -9.33 0.61
CA HIS A 36 12.68 -9.76 -0.38
C HIS A 36 13.07 -9.47 -1.83
N TYR A 37 13.96 -8.50 -2.05
CA TYR A 37 14.32 -8.02 -3.40
C TYR A 37 15.82 -8.05 -3.69
N ASN A 38 16.66 -8.40 -2.71
CA ASN A 38 18.13 -8.39 -2.83
C ASN A 38 18.67 -7.01 -3.27
N ILE A 39 18.02 -5.93 -2.83
CA ILE A 39 18.43 -4.55 -3.10
C ILE A 39 19.18 -4.02 -1.88
N LYS A 40 20.51 -3.95 -1.96
CA LYS A 40 21.38 -3.55 -0.85
C LYS A 40 22.56 -2.69 -1.27
N GLY A 41 23.15 -1.99 -0.30
CA GLY A 41 24.42 -1.27 -0.42
C GLY A 41 24.49 -0.35 -1.64
N GLU A 42 25.48 -0.58 -2.51
CA GLU A 42 25.71 0.26 -3.70
C GLU A 42 24.55 0.21 -4.70
N ARG A 43 23.82 -0.91 -4.80
CA ARG A 43 22.70 -1.02 -5.75
C ARG A 43 21.54 -0.11 -5.35
N LEU A 44 21.20 -0.06 -4.07
CA LEU A 44 20.21 0.88 -3.54
C LEU A 44 20.63 2.33 -3.82
N LYS A 45 21.89 2.70 -3.54
CA LYS A 45 22.42 4.04 -3.83
C LYS A 45 22.26 4.42 -5.31
N LYS A 46 22.53 3.49 -6.23
CA LYS A 46 22.35 3.72 -7.67
C LYS A 46 20.88 3.90 -8.06
N LEU A 47 19.97 3.12 -7.47
CA LEU A 47 18.52 3.28 -7.70
C LEU A 47 18.04 4.65 -7.20
N CYS A 48 18.52 5.09 -6.03
CA CYS A 48 18.21 6.42 -5.51
C CYS A 48 18.79 7.53 -6.38
N HIS A 49 20.06 7.41 -6.79
CA HIS A 49 20.68 8.39 -7.68
C HIS A 49 20.03 8.45 -9.07
N SER A 50 19.39 7.37 -9.50
CA SER A 50 18.62 7.31 -10.75
C SER A 50 17.16 7.78 -10.58
N GLY A 51 16.76 8.18 -9.37
CA GLY A 51 15.42 8.70 -9.09
C GLY A 51 14.31 7.65 -9.00
N TYR A 52 14.64 6.35 -9.05
CA TYR A 52 13.63 5.28 -8.94
C TYR A 52 13.13 5.11 -7.51
N LEU A 53 14.02 5.27 -6.54
CA LEU A 53 13.74 5.15 -5.11
C LEU A 53 14.20 6.42 -4.38
N GLU A 54 13.64 6.69 -3.22
CA GLU A 54 14.14 7.70 -2.30
C GLU A 54 14.41 7.04 -0.95
N GLU A 55 15.53 7.38 -0.32
CA GLU A 55 15.90 6.85 1.00
C GLU A 55 16.04 7.99 2.00
N ARG A 56 15.36 7.91 3.14
CA ARG A 56 15.52 8.83 4.27
C ARG A 56 15.42 8.08 5.59
N MET A 57 16.42 8.25 6.46
CA MET A 57 16.44 7.65 7.81
C MET A 57 16.16 6.13 7.82
N GLY A 58 16.76 5.38 6.89
CA GLY A 58 16.57 3.91 6.79
C GLY A 58 15.26 3.46 6.14
N LYS A 59 14.38 4.40 5.76
CA LYS A 59 13.12 4.14 5.07
C LYS A 59 13.27 4.43 3.59
N VAL A 60 12.63 3.60 2.77
CA VAL A 60 12.67 3.66 1.31
C VAL A 60 11.26 3.85 0.76
N THR A 61 11.09 4.83 -0.12
CA THR A 61 9.84 5.14 -0.82
C THR A 61 10.09 5.21 -2.32
N LEU A 62 9.02 5.31 -3.13
CA LEU A 62 9.17 5.59 -4.56
C LEU A 62 9.77 6.98 -4.80
N GLY A 63 10.73 7.05 -5.71
CA GLY A 63 11.21 8.30 -6.28
C GLY A 63 10.44 8.68 -7.54
N LYS A 64 10.66 9.91 -8.01
CA LYS A 64 9.93 10.49 -9.17
C LYS A 64 10.00 9.63 -10.44
N GLU A 65 11.13 9.02 -10.75
CA GLU A 65 11.26 8.18 -11.95
C GLU A 65 10.56 6.81 -11.78
N GLY A 66 10.50 6.29 -10.56
CA GLY A 66 9.71 5.11 -10.23
C GLY A 66 8.22 5.34 -10.43
N ILE A 67 7.72 6.48 -9.94
CA ILE A 67 6.32 6.92 -10.12
C ILE A 67 5.98 7.05 -11.61
N LYS A 68 6.75 7.86 -12.35
CA LYS A 68 6.54 8.06 -13.80
C LYS A 68 6.54 6.75 -14.58
N LYS A 69 7.41 5.81 -14.21
CA LYS A 69 7.48 4.50 -14.85
C LYS A 69 6.16 3.73 -14.69
N LEU A 70 5.62 3.66 -13.47
CA LEU A 70 4.39 2.92 -13.19
C LEU A 70 3.15 3.59 -13.77
N GLU A 71 3.09 4.93 -13.74
CA GLU A 71 2.04 5.70 -14.42
C GLU A 71 2.01 5.42 -15.93
N LYS A 72 3.18 5.35 -16.58
CA LYS A 72 3.29 4.96 -17.99
C LYS A 72 2.86 3.51 -18.27
N GLN A 73 2.88 2.65 -17.26
CA GLN A 73 2.36 1.28 -17.33
C GLN A 73 0.86 1.20 -17.02
N GLY A 74 0.20 2.35 -16.82
CA GLY A 74 -1.22 2.43 -16.55
C GLY A 74 -1.60 2.17 -15.10
N MET A 75 -0.63 2.08 -14.17
CA MET A 75 -0.96 1.93 -12.76
C MET A 75 -1.64 3.19 -12.23
N GLN A 76 -2.68 2.98 -11.43
CA GLN A 76 -3.46 4.03 -10.78
C GLN A 76 -3.42 3.84 -9.25
N TYR A 77 -3.93 4.84 -8.52
CA TYR A 77 -4.16 4.76 -7.08
C TYR A 77 -2.92 4.48 -6.22
N GLN A 78 -1.80 5.14 -6.52
CA GLN A 78 -0.59 5.09 -5.69
C GLN A 78 -0.92 5.34 -4.22
N TYR A 79 -0.44 4.46 -3.34
CA TYR A 79 -0.46 4.66 -1.90
C TYR A 79 0.65 5.63 -1.49
N LYS A 80 0.30 6.66 -0.70
CA LYS A 80 1.23 7.72 -0.28
C LYS A 80 1.38 7.71 1.24
N THR A 81 2.54 7.30 1.70
CA THR A 81 2.88 7.31 3.12
C THR A 81 3.01 8.73 3.66
N SER A 82 2.37 8.99 4.79
CA SER A 82 2.60 10.19 5.58
C SER A 82 3.73 9.97 6.59
N VAL A 83 4.45 11.03 6.96
CA VAL A 83 5.54 10.95 7.96
C VAL A 83 5.04 10.42 9.30
N ARG A 84 3.78 10.73 9.66
CA ARG A 84 3.16 10.30 10.92
C ARG A 84 2.77 8.82 10.91
N ASN A 85 2.48 8.26 9.73
CA ASN A 85 1.96 6.90 9.59
C ASN A 85 3.03 5.91 9.12
N THR A 86 4.29 6.30 9.04
CA THR A 86 5.30 5.40 8.47
C THR A 86 5.44 4.07 9.20
N GLY A 87 5.30 4.04 10.53
CA GLY A 87 5.35 2.78 11.28
C GLY A 87 4.16 1.86 10.98
N HIS A 88 2.99 2.44 10.77
CA HIS A 88 1.77 1.74 10.33
C HIS A 88 1.96 1.16 8.92
N ASP A 89 2.41 1.99 7.98
CA ASP A 89 2.58 1.58 6.59
C ASP A 89 3.71 0.53 6.41
N ILE A 90 4.71 0.51 7.29
CA ILE A 90 5.70 -0.57 7.32
C ILE A 90 5.04 -1.92 7.62
N ARG A 91 4.10 -1.99 8.57
CA ARG A 91 3.34 -3.23 8.88
C ARG A 91 2.45 -3.64 7.71
N LEU A 92 1.88 -2.67 7.01
CA LEU A 92 1.13 -2.92 5.78
C LEU A 92 2.03 -3.55 4.70
N THR A 93 3.25 -3.05 4.56
CA THR A 93 4.28 -3.66 3.69
C THR A 93 4.67 -5.06 4.14
N GLU A 94 4.83 -5.31 5.44
CA GLU A 94 5.10 -6.67 5.96
C GLU A 94 4.00 -7.65 5.57
N LYS A 95 2.73 -7.26 5.72
CA LYS A 95 1.60 -8.07 5.26
C LYS A 95 1.65 -8.30 3.75
N TYR A 96 1.89 -7.27 2.95
CA TYR A 96 2.01 -7.45 1.49
C TYR A 96 3.09 -8.48 1.14
N LEU A 97 4.25 -8.41 1.80
CA LEU A 97 5.40 -9.26 1.54
C LEU A 97 5.19 -10.71 2.02
N SER A 98 4.35 -10.95 3.03
CA SER A 98 4.02 -12.29 3.51
C SER A 98 3.01 -13.03 2.63
N LEU A 99 2.30 -12.31 1.75
CA LEU A 99 1.32 -12.91 0.84
C LEU A 99 1.98 -13.60 -0.37
N PRO A 100 1.38 -14.67 -0.92
CA PRO A 100 1.77 -15.24 -2.21
C PRO A 100 1.74 -14.22 -3.35
N LYS A 101 2.57 -14.42 -4.38
CA LYS A 101 2.75 -13.45 -5.48
C LYS A 101 1.51 -13.24 -6.34
N ASP A 102 0.71 -14.27 -6.51
CA ASP A 102 -0.60 -14.23 -7.15
C ASP A 102 -1.59 -13.37 -6.34
N ILE A 103 -1.65 -13.56 -5.02
CA ILE A 103 -2.48 -12.73 -4.13
C ILE A 103 -2.00 -11.28 -4.10
N GLN A 104 -0.68 -11.03 -4.07
CA GLN A 104 -0.10 -9.68 -4.16
C GLN A 104 -0.59 -8.91 -5.40
N LYS A 105 -0.86 -9.58 -6.52
CA LYS A 105 -1.38 -8.93 -7.75
C LYS A 105 -2.79 -8.39 -7.59
N THR A 106 -3.57 -8.98 -6.69
CA THR A 106 -4.97 -8.60 -6.40
C THR A 106 -5.10 -7.46 -5.38
N TRP A 107 -3.97 -6.96 -4.88
CA TRP A 107 -3.93 -5.90 -3.89
C TRP A 107 -4.61 -4.61 -4.37
N LYS A 108 -5.56 -4.12 -3.58
CA LYS A 108 -6.22 -2.82 -3.73
C LYS A 108 -5.77 -1.88 -2.62
N THR A 109 -5.43 -0.65 -2.98
CA THR A 109 -5.11 0.40 -2.01
C THR A 109 -6.37 1.02 -1.41
N GLU A 110 -6.29 1.65 -0.24
CA GLU A 110 -7.39 2.42 0.36
C GLU A 110 -8.06 3.36 -0.66
N ARG A 111 -7.27 4.09 -1.46
CA ARG A 111 -7.80 5.00 -2.47
C ARG A 111 -8.59 4.28 -3.55
N GLN A 112 -8.11 3.12 -4.01
CA GLN A 112 -8.83 2.32 -4.98
C GLN A 112 -10.16 1.83 -4.39
N LEU A 113 -10.14 1.31 -3.16
CA LEU A 113 -11.35 0.85 -2.46
C LEU A 113 -12.38 1.96 -2.32
N TYR A 114 -11.95 3.16 -1.92
CA TYR A 114 -12.84 4.31 -1.80
C TYR A 114 -13.49 4.67 -3.14
N ILE A 115 -12.71 4.74 -4.22
CA ILE A 115 -13.23 5.11 -5.55
C ILE A 115 -14.17 4.04 -6.11
N GLU A 116 -13.82 2.77 -5.96
CA GLU A 116 -14.70 1.67 -6.37
C GLU A 116 -16.01 1.68 -5.59
N ALA A 117 -15.94 1.89 -4.26
CA ALA A 117 -17.13 2.01 -3.44
C ALA A 117 -17.97 3.24 -3.83
N GLN A 118 -17.36 4.38 -4.15
CA GLN A 118 -18.09 5.57 -4.63
C GLN A 118 -18.95 5.32 -5.88
N ASN A 119 -18.56 4.35 -6.72
CA ASN A 119 -19.32 3.98 -7.91
C ASN A 119 -20.45 2.98 -7.61
N ASP A 120 -20.53 2.45 -6.38
CA ASP A 120 -21.61 1.57 -5.94
C ASP A 120 -22.85 2.39 -5.52
N PRO A 121 -24.07 2.06 -5.99
CA PRO A 121 -25.29 2.77 -5.62
C PRO A 121 -25.55 2.86 -4.11
N ARG A 122 -25.03 1.92 -3.32
CA ARG A 122 -25.22 1.85 -1.87
C ARG A 122 -24.34 2.85 -1.11
N PHE A 123 -23.35 3.45 -1.77
CA PHE A 123 -22.32 4.24 -1.09
C PHE A 123 -22.83 5.53 -0.46
N ALA A 124 -23.77 6.23 -1.10
CA ALA A 124 -24.32 7.47 -0.57
C ALA A 124 -24.99 7.23 0.81
N LEU A 125 -25.89 6.24 0.87
CA LEU A 125 -26.58 5.83 2.09
C LEU A 125 -25.61 5.27 3.14
N PHE A 126 -24.63 4.47 2.71
CA PHE A 126 -23.59 3.96 3.60
C PHE A 126 -22.81 5.10 4.26
N LYS A 127 -22.37 6.09 3.46
CA LYS A 127 -21.58 7.22 3.93
C LYS A 127 -22.35 8.09 4.92
N GLU A 128 -23.62 8.38 4.63
CA GLU A 128 -24.51 9.13 5.52
C GLU A 128 -24.61 8.45 6.90
N ARG A 129 -24.97 7.16 6.92
CA ARG A 129 -25.04 6.34 8.15
C ARG A 129 -23.74 6.35 8.95
N ILE A 130 -22.60 6.21 8.28
CA ILE A 130 -21.29 6.20 8.94
C ILE A 130 -20.98 7.57 9.56
N VAL A 131 -21.23 8.67 8.83
CA VAL A 131 -20.98 10.03 9.30
C VAL A 131 -21.87 10.37 10.49
N GLU A 132 -23.15 10.03 10.45
CA GLU A 132 -24.10 10.23 11.55
C GLU A 132 -23.69 9.47 12.83
N SER A 133 -23.18 8.25 12.66
CA SER A 133 -22.71 7.43 13.79
C SER A 133 -21.38 7.89 14.39
N HIS A 134 -20.62 8.74 13.70
CA HIS A 134 -19.28 9.14 14.14
C HIS A 134 -19.34 10.39 15.05
N PRO A 135 -18.76 10.36 16.27
CA PRO A 135 -18.82 11.50 17.22
C PRO A 135 -18.27 12.83 16.68
N GLN A 136 -17.44 12.79 15.64
CA GLN A 136 -16.85 13.96 14.97
C GLN A 136 -17.34 14.15 13.51
N GLY A 137 -18.32 13.37 13.04
CA GLY A 137 -18.84 13.46 11.67
C GLY A 137 -17.81 13.16 10.57
N LYS A 138 -16.82 12.31 10.83
CA LYS A 138 -15.76 11.97 9.87
C LYS A 138 -16.03 10.60 9.25
N PHE A 139 -15.78 10.50 7.95
CA PHE A 139 -15.79 9.22 7.24
C PHE A 139 -14.38 8.62 7.23
N GLN A 140 -14.15 7.59 8.05
CA GLN A 140 -12.88 6.85 8.12
C GLN A 140 -13.09 5.34 7.95
N ALA A 141 -14.16 4.96 7.27
CA ALA A 141 -14.58 3.58 7.12
C ALA A 141 -13.81 2.80 6.05
N THR A 142 -13.02 3.44 5.18
CA THR A 142 -12.25 2.70 4.17
C THR A 142 -11.10 1.93 4.84
N PRO A 143 -10.95 0.61 4.61
CA PRO A 143 -9.79 -0.15 5.09
C PRO A 143 -8.49 0.26 4.38
N ASP A 144 -7.35 -0.01 5.02
CA ASP A 144 -6.02 0.35 4.46
C ASP A 144 -5.74 -0.32 3.10
N SER A 145 -6.16 -1.58 2.96
CA SER A 145 -6.08 -2.31 1.70
C SER A 145 -7.06 -3.47 1.63
N ALA A 146 -7.09 -4.17 0.49
CA ALA A 146 -7.78 -5.45 0.34
C ALA A 146 -7.05 -6.37 -0.63
N VAL A 147 -7.27 -7.67 -0.50
CA VAL A 147 -6.74 -8.70 -1.42
C VAL A 147 -7.80 -9.73 -1.73
N TYR A 148 -7.74 -10.36 -2.89
CA TYR A 148 -8.64 -11.45 -3.23
C TYR A 148 -8.35 -12.69 -2.39
N SER A 149 -9.41 -13.38 -1.95
CA SER A 149 -9.34 -14.67 -1.29
C SER A 149 -10.40 -15.59 -1.88
N GLU A 150 -9.97 -16.71 -2.46
CA GLU A 150 -10.85 -17.75 -2.98
C GLU A 150 -11.75 -18.33 -1.89
N ALA A 151 -11.22 -18.52 -0.68
CA ALA A 151 -11.96 -19.04 0.47
C ALA A 151 -13.15 -18.15 0.87
N HIS A 152 -13.06 -16.84 0.60
CA HIS A 152 -14.14 -15.88 0.85
C HIS A 152 -14.91 -15.50 -0.42
N GLY A 153 -14.55 -16.05 -1.58
CA GLY A 153 -15.20 -15.77 -2.86
C GLY A 153 -15.04 -14.32 -3.35
N GLY A 154 -14.05 -13.58 -2.85
CA GLY A 154 -13.90 -12.15 -3.16
C GLY A 154 -12.79 -11.45 -2.42
N HIS A 155 -12.80 -10.11 -2.43
CA HIS A 155 -11.75 -9.33 -1.75
C HIS A 155 -12.03 -9.28 -0.25
N ILE A 156 -10.99 -9.52 0.56
CA ILE A 156 -11.01 -9.32 2.00
C ILE A 156 -10.22 -8.06 2.34
N ALA A 157 -10.76 -7.25 3.24
CA ALA A 157 -10.07 -6.08 3.76
C ALA A 157 -8.89 -6.49 4.64
N ILE A 158 -7.83 -5.68 4.60
CA ILE A 158 -6.68 -5.73 5.48
C ILE A 158 -6.63 -4.39 6.21
N GLU A 159 -6.61 -4.43 7.54
CA GLU A 159 -6.49 -3.25 8.39
C GLU A 159 -5.33 -3.42 9.38
N VAL A 160 -4.42 -2.45 9.42
CA VAL A 160 -3.35 -2.40 10.42
C VAL A 160 -3.87 -1.68 11.66
N THR A 161 -4.18 -2.47 12.69
CA THR A 161 -4.65 -1.90 13.95
C THR A 161 -3.46 -1.46 14.81
N THR A 162 -3.57 -0.30 15.46
CA THR A 162 -2.60 0.14 16.47
C THR A 162 -3.29 0.31 17.81
N ARG A 163 -2.51 0.38 18.90
CA ARG A 163 -3.04 0.52 20.27
C ARG A 163 -3.93 1.75 20.49
N ASN A 164 -3.90 2.72 19.59
CA ASN A 164 -4.65 3.97 19.68
C ASN A 164 -5.98 3.94 18.91
N TYR A 165 -6.30 2.85 18.20
CA TYR A 165 -7.56 2.73 17.47
C TYR A 165 -8.72 2.67 18.45
N LYS A 166 -9.76 3.48 18.17
CA LYS A 166 -11.01 3.36 18.89
C LYS A 166 -11.82 2.22 18.32
N GLU A 167 -12.61 1.57 19.15
CA GLU A 167 -13.52 0.50 18.72
C GLU A 167 -14.46 0.99 17.60
N THR A 168 -14.88 2.25 17.67
CA THR A 168 -15.68 2.91 16.62
C THR A 168 -15.01 2.89 15.26
N ASP A 169 -13.68 3.09 15.20
CA ASP A 169 -12.93 3.14 13.94
C ASP A 169 -12.88 1.75 13.29
N ILE A 170 -12.68 0.71 14.12
CA ILE A 170 -12.68 -0.69 13.70
C ILE A 170 -14.05 -1.10 13.18
N GLN A 171 -15.12 -0.75 13.91
CA GLN A 171 -16.50 -1.08 13.52
C GLN A 171 -16.88 -0.45 12.18
N GLN A 172 -16.45 0.80 11.92
CA GLN A 172 -16.70 1.46 10.64
C GLN A 172 -15.99 0.76 9.48
N LYS A 173 -14.74 0.36 9.67
CA LYS A 173 -13.97 -0.38 8.65
C LYS A 173 -14.52 -1.77 8.39
N GLN A 174 -14.98 -2.45 9.43
CA GLN A 174 -15.69 -3.71 9.28
C GLN A 174 -17.04 -3.54 8.56
N ALA A 175 -17.79 -2.46 8.85
CA ALA A 175 -19.03 -2.16 8.15
C ALA A 175 -18.81 -1.89 6.65
N PHE A 176 -17.71 -1.22 6.28
CA PHE A 176 -17.31 -1.05 4.88
C PHE A 176 -17.05 -2.42 4.24
N ALA A 177 -16.25 -3.26 4.89
CA ALA A 177 -15.93 -4.58 4.37
C ALA A 177 -17.17 -5.45 4.19
N ASN A 178 -18.10 -5.45 5.15
CA ASN A 178 -19.36 -6.20 5.03
C ASN A 178 -20.28 -5.68 3.91
N THR A 179 -20.13 -4.42 3.52
CA THR A 179 -20.99 -3.80 2.49
C THR A 179 -20.40 -3.98 1.09
N PHE A 180 -19.10 -3.75 0.93
CA PHE A 180 -18.45 -3.64 -0.39
C PHE A 180 -17.43 -4.75 -0.68
N LEU A 181 -17.09 -5.58 0.30
CA LEU A 181 -16.09 -6.63 0.21
C LEU A 181 -16.69 -7.96 0.72
N SER A 182 -15.86 -8.99 0.78
CA SER A 182 -16.25 -10.37 1.10
C SER A 182 -15.70 -10.86 2.46
N GLY A 183 -14.94 -10.01 3.16
CA GLY A 183 -14.38 -10.34 4.47
C GLY A 183 -13.49 -9.24 5.04
N TYR A 184 -13.04 -9.42 6.27
CA TYR A 184 -12.25 -8.45 7.03
C TYR A 184 -11.16 -9.16 7.85
N GLU A 185 -9.92 -8.74 7.69
CA GLU A 185 -8.74 -9.23 8.43
C GLU A 185 -8.05 -8.07 9.16
N GLN A 186 -7.82 -8.23 10.46
CA GLN A 186 -7.09 -7.27 11.31
C GLN A 186 -5.64 -7.74 11.53
N LEU A 187 -4.69 -6.81 11.50
CA LEU A 187 -3.26 -7.04 11.76
C LEU A 187 -2.79 -6.36 13.04
#